data_AF-A0A2V8T7X9-F1
#
_entry.id   AF-A0A2V8T7X9-F1
#
_cell.length_a   1.000
_cell.length_b   1.000
_cell.length_c   1.000
_cell.angle_alpha   90.00
_cell.angle_beta   90.00
_cell.angle_gamma   90.00
#
_symmetry.space_group_name_H-M   'P 1'
#
loop_
_entity.id
_entity.type
_entity.pdbx_description
1 polymer ?
#
loop_
_entity_poly.entity_id
_entity_poly.type
_entity_poly.pdbx_seq_one_letter_code
_entity_poly.pdbx_strand_id
1 'polypeptide(L)'
;MARGWESKAVEDQIGEAEAKQEARRKRRLTPLETEQLKRKEALLLERARIVREMERAYMRRHLVMLERGLAHIDSEIAKLQREAR
;
A
#
# COMPACT_ATOMS: atom_id res chain seq x y z
N MET A 1 -25.56 6.03 -5.04
CA MET A 1 -24.70 5.93 -6.22
C MET A 1 -23.40 6.72 -6.03
N ALA A 2 -22.52 6.26 -5.16
CA ALA A 2 -21.10 6.62 -5.15
C ALA A 2 -20.36 5.28 -5.11
N ARG A 3 -19.70 4.96 -6.22
CA ARG A 3 -19.01 3.69 -6.50
C ARG A 3 -17.99 3.48 -5.36
N GLY A 4 -18.05 2.44 -4.54
CA GLY A 4 -17.93 1.05 -4.96
C GLY A 4 -16.47 0.71 -5.28
N TRP A 5 -15.53 1.02 -4.38
CA TRP A 5 -14.12 0.59 -4.45
C TRP A 5 -13.80 -0.24 -3.18
N GLU A 6 -14.14 -1.53 -3.27
CA GLU A 6 -13.36 -2.67 -2.75
C GLU A 6 -13.08 -2.84 -1.24
N SER A 7 -13.94 -2.38 -0.32
CA SER A 7 -13.83 -2.74 1.11
C SER A 7 -14.26 -4.18 1.46
N LYS A 8 -14.09 -5.18 0.58
CA LYS A 8 -14.55 -6.56 0.86
C LYS A 8 -13.64 -7.69 0.39
N ALA A 9 -12.31 -7.51 0.41
CA ALA A 9 -11.38 -8.55 -0.01
C ALA A 9 -10.06 -8.60 0.79
N VAL A 10 -10.05 -8.17 2.05
CA VAL A 10 -8.78 -7.97 2.80
C VAL A 10 -8.59 -8.87 4.03
N GLU A 11 -9.61 -9.57 4.52
CA GLU A 11 -9.47 -10.37 5.76
C GLU A 11 -8.91 -11.80 5.54
N ASP A 12 -9.12 -12.42 4.38
CA ASP A 12 -8.69 -13.82 4.15
C ASP A 12 -7.21 -13.99 3.72
N GLN A 13 -6.49 -12.90 3.43
CA GLN A 13 -5.09 -12.94 2.95
C GLN A 13 -4.02 -12.93 4.06
N ILE A 14 -4.41 -12.78 5.33
CA ILE A 14 -3.46 -12.56 6.43
C ILE A 14 -2.80 -13.89 6.87
N GLY A 15 -3.56 -15.00 6.92
CA GLY A 15 -3.06 -16.28 7.44
C GLY A 15 -1.95 -16.92 6.61
N GLU A 16 -1.99 -16.83 5.28
CA GLU A 16 -0.93 -17.37 4.41
C GLU A 16 0.31 -16.45 4.34
N ALA A 17 0.13 -15.15 4.56
CA ALA A 17 1.23 -14.19 4.57
C ALA A 17 2.14 -14.40 5.79
N GLU A 18 1.57 -14.72 6.96
CA GLU A 18 2.32 -14.94 8.20
C GLU A 18 3.24 -16.18 8.12
N ALA A 19 2.73 -17.30 7.57
CA ALA A 19 3.54 -18.51 7.39
C ALA A 19 4.71 -18.32 6.42
N LYS A 20 4.52 -17.55 5.34
CA LYS A 20 5.61 -17.17 4.41
C LYS A 20 6.59 -16.18 5.04
N GLN A 21 6.12 -15.26 5.88
CA GLN A 21 6.96 -14.31 6.60
C GLN A 21 7.85 -15.00 7.64
N GLU A 22 7.34 -16.02 8.34
CA GLU A 22 8.10 -16.78 9.33
C GLU A 22 9.22 -17.62 8.69
N ALA A 23 8.97 -18.20 7.52
CA ALA A 23 10.01 -18.86 6.72
C ALA A 23 11.08 -17.87 6.20
N ARG A 24 10.67 -16.63 5.85
CA ARG A 24 11.58 -15.55 5.43
C ARG A 24 12.42 -15.00 6.58
N ARG A 25 11.88 -14.90 7.81
CA ARG A 25 12.61 -14.41 9.00
C ARG A 25 13.85 -15.22 9.34
N LYS A 26 13.92 -16.51 8.95
CA LYS A 26 15.12 -17.34 9.12
C LYS A 26 16.26 -16.98 8.16
N ARG A 27 15.98 -16.28 7.05
CA ARG A 27 17.00 -15.67 6.19
C ARG A 27 17.21 -14.23 6.67
N ARG A 28 18.40 -13.92 7.19
CA ARG A 28 18.77 -12.53 7.48
C ARG A 28 18.57 -11.71 6.20
N LEU A 29 17.60 -10.79 6.22
CA LEU A 29 17.34 -9.86 5.13
C LEU A 29 18.62 -9.10 4.82
N THR A 30 18.99 -9.07 3.55
CA THR A 30 20.11 -8.25 3.08
C THR A 30 19.77 -6.77 3.28
N PRO A 31 20.76 -5.86 3.36
CA PRO A 31 20.52 -4.43 3.44
C PRO A 31 19.60 -3.92 2.32
N LEU A 32 19.75 -4.46 1.10
CA LEU A 32 18.93 -4.13 -0.05
C LEU A 32 17.45 -4.49 0.16
N GLU A 33 17.16 -5.71 0.64
CA GLU A 33 15.79 -6.15 0.93
C GLU A 33 15.16 -5.32 2.07
N THR A 34 15.97 -4.92 3.05
CA THR A 34 15.52 -4.07 4.17
C THR A 34 15.11 -2.68 3.70
N GLU A 35 15.90 -2.06 2.81
CA GLU A 35 15.57 -0.76 2.23
C GLU A 35 14.33 -0.82 1.33
N GLN A 36 14.16 -1.90 0.57
CA GLN A 36 12.94 -2.13 -0.22
C GLN A 36 11.69 -2.26 0.69
N LEU A 37 11.81 -2.97 1.81
CA LEU A 37 10.72 -3.09 2.79
C LEU A 37 10.37 -1.73 3.42
N LYS A 38 11.37 -0.98 3.88
CA LYS A 38 11.15 0.38 4.42
C LYS A 38 10.48 1.30 3.42
N ARG A 39 10.91 1.27 2.15
CA ARG A 39 10.30 2.07 1.08
C ARG A 39 8.85 1.68 0.85
N LYS A 40 8.54 0.38 0.85
CA LYS A 40 7.17 -0.12 0.74
C LYS A 40 6.31 0.34 1.92
N GLU A 41 6.82 0.24 3.15
CA GLU A 41 6.11 0.70 4.36
C GLU A 41 5.79 2.19 4.30
N ALA A 42 6.76 3.02 3.88
CA ALA A 42 6.57 4.46 3.71
C ALA A 42 5.44 4.77 2.71
N LEU A 43 5.42 4.08 1.57
CA LEU A 43 4.36 4.25 0.56
C LEU A 43 2.99 3.81 1.07
N LEU A 44 2.91 2.73 1.85
CA LEU A 44 1.66 2.27 2.45
C LEU A 44 1.11 3.26 3.49
N LEU A 45 2.00 3.86 4.30
CA LEU A 45 1.61 4.90 5.25
C LEU A 45 1.05 6.13 4.54
N GLU A 46 1.69 6.57 3.46
CA GLU A 46 1.24 7.71 2.69
C GLU A 46 -0.08 7.42 1.95
N ARG A 47 -0.23 6.22 1.38
CA ARG A 47 -1.51 5.75 0.83
C ARG A 47 -2.64 5.86 1.86
N ALA A 48 -2.41 5.36 3.07
CA ALA A 48 -3.39 5.41 4.14
C ALA A 48 -3.70 6.85 4.58
N ARG A 49 -2.71 7.75 4.54
CA ARG A 49 -2.91 9.18 4.81
C ARG A 49 -3.81 9.82 3.76
N ILE A 50 -3.54 9.62 2.46
CA ILE A 50 -4.34 10.21 1.37
C ILE A 50 -5.79 9.74 1.45
N VAL A 51 -6.02 8.45 1.73
CA VAL A 51 -7.39 7.91 1.91
C VAL A 51 -8.11 8.62 3.05
N ARG A 52 -7.46 8.78 4.22
CA ARG A 52 -8.04 9.52 5.35
C ARG A 52 -8.29 11.00 5.04
N GLU A 53 -7.44 11.63 4.23
CA GLU A 53 -7.64 13.00 3.77
C GLU A 53 -8.83 13.10 2.81
N MET A 54 -9.02 12.12 1.92
CA MET A 54 -10.17 12.06 1.01
C MET A 54 -11.50 11.91 1.77
N GLU A 55 -11.54 11.10 2.83
CA GLU A 55 -12.72 10.94 3.69
C GLU A 55 -13.15 12.25 4.37
N ARG A 56 -12.19 13.14 4.64
CA ARG A 56 -12.44 14.44 5.31
C ARG A 56 -12.58 15.61 4.34
N ALA A 57 -12.23 15.41 3.07
CA ALA A 57 -12.20 16.47 2.07
C ALA A 57 -13.57 16.68 1.43
N TYR A 58 -14.10 17.90 1.51
CA TYR A 58 -15.37 18.28 0.89
C TYR A 58 -15.20 19.02 -0.44
N MET A 59 -13.99 19.53 -0.71
CA MET A 59 -13.70 20.36 -1.89
C MET A 59 -13.36 19.48 -3.11
N ARG A 60 -14.15 19.58 -4.18
CA ARG A 60 -13.97 18.74 -5.39
C ARG A 60 -12.58 18.84 -6.00
N ARG A 61 -12.01 20.05 -6.09
CA ARG A 61 -10.65 20.26 -6.60
C ARG A 61 -9.60 19.54 -5.75
N HIS A 62 -9.78 19.53 -4.44
CA HIS A 62 -8.86 18.86 -3.51
C HIS A 62 -8.98 17.34 -3.65
N LEU A 63 -10.19 16.80 -3.76
CA LEU A 63 -10.42 15.37 -4.04
C LEU A 63 -9.71 14.91 -5.31
N VAL A 64 -9.81 15.67 -6.41
CA VAL A 64 -9.11 15.33 -7.67
C VAL A 64 -7.59 15.31 -7.50
N MET A 65 -7.04 16.20 -6.67
CA MET A 65 -5.61 16.18 -6.35
C MET A 65 -5.22 14.95 -5.53
N LEU A 66 -6.03 14.58 -4.54
CA LEU A 66 -5.83 13.40 -3.71
C LEU A 66 -5.95 12.10 -4.52
N GLU A 67 -6.93 12.00 -5.44
CA GLU A 67 -7.09 10.86 -6.36
C GLU A 67 -5.85 10.66 -7.25
N ARG A 68 -5.29 11.75 -7.79
CA ARG A 68 -4.05 11.69 -8.59
C ARG A 68 -2.85 11.25 -7.75
N GLY A 69 -2.73 11.78 -6.53
CA GLY A 69 -1.69 11.36 -5.59
C GLY A 69 -1.80 9.89 -5.22
N LEU A 70 -3.02 9.41 -4.96
CA LEU A 70 -3.30 8.02 -4.64
C LEU A 70 -2.89 7.09 -5.80
N ALA A 71 -3.29 7.42 -7.04
CA ALA A 71 -2.94 6.65 -8.21
C ALA A 71 -1.42 6.56 -8.44
N HIS A 72 -0.69 7.65 -8.18
CA HIS A 72 0.77 7.66 -8.25
C HIS A 72 1.39 6.70 -7.23
N ILE A 73 0.95 6.77 -5.96
CA ILE A 73 1.47 5.91 -4.89
C ILE A 73 1.17 4.44 -5.17
N ASP A 74 -0.05 4.12 -5.61
CA ASP A 74 -0.43 2.75 -5.98
C ASP A 74 0.46 2.22 -7.11
N SER A 75 0.83 3.06 -8.09
CA SER A 75 1.74 2.68 -9.16
C SER A 75 3.18 2.39 -8.68
N GLU A 76 3.68 3.17 -7.72
CA GLU A 76 5.00 2.95 -7.11
C GLU A 76 5.01 1.67 -6.27
N ILE A 77 3.94 1.39 -5.52
CA ILE A 77 3.78 0.14 -4.78
C ILE A 77 3.78 -1.05 -5.74
N ALA A 78 3.01 -0.99 -6.82
CA ALA A 78 2.95 -2.05 -7.83
C ALA A 78 4.30 -2.27 -8.53
N LYS A 79 5.07 -1.20 -8.77
CA LYS A 79 6.44 -1.28 -9.30
C LYS A 79 7.37 -2.00 -8.33
N LEU A 80 7.39 -1.60 -7.06
CA LEU A 80 8.23 -2.24 -6.03
C LEU A 80 7.85 -3.72 -5.81
N GLN A 81 6.57 -4.06 -5.88
CA GLN A 81 6.12 -5.45 -5.78
C GLN A 81 6.61 -6.31 -6.96
N ARG A 82 6.68 -5.74 -8.17
CA ARG A 82 7.24 -6.42 -9.34
C ARG A 82 8.76 -6.59 -9.24
N GLU A 83 9.46 -5.59 -8.70
CA GLU A 83 10.92 -5.64 -8.49
C GLU A 83 11.34 -6.60 -7.38
N ALA A 84 10.43 -6.91 -6.44
CA ALA A 84 10.66 -7.85 -5.35
C ALA A 84 10.29 -9.32 -5.68
N ARG A 85 9.77 -9.58 -6.88
CA ARG A 85 9.46 -10.93 -7.40
C ARG A 85 10.66 -11.49 -8.17
#